data_AF-A0A5B7BTE6-F1
#
_entry.id   AF-A0A5B7BTE6-F1
#
_cell.length_a   1.000
_cell.length_b   1.000
_cell.length_c   1.000
_cell.angle_alpha   90.00
_cell.angle_beta   90.00
_cell.angle_gamma   90.00
#
_symmetry.space_group_name_H-M   'P 1'
#
loop_
_entity.id
_entity.type
_entity.pdbx_description
1 polymer ?
#
loop_
_entity_poly.entity_id
_entity_poly.type
_entity_poly.pdbx_seq_one_letter_code
_entity_poly.pdbx_strand_id
1 'polypeptide(L)'
;MQIKLRHLKGEDITSLHYKELMAIEEALENGLAGVRDKQMEIYNMKRKNLIVQDEMLEEENEHLKYMLQEMTLNGNVRDMENGYHQRERDFQPQMPFAFRVQPNQPNLQERL
;
A
#
# COMPACT_ATOMS: atom_id res chain seq x y z
N MET A 1 5.90 -36.76 25.73
CA MET A 1 5.94 -35.99 24.47
C MET A 1 7.33 -35.40 24.19
N GLN A 2 7.99 -34.77 25.18
CA GLN A 2 9.31 -34.14 25.01
C GLN A 2 10.41 -35.10 24.48
N ILE A 3 10.50 -36.33 25.00
CA ILE A 3 11.50 -37.32 24.52
C ILE A 3 11.34 -37.61 23.02
N LYS A 4 10.11 -37.78 22.53
CA LYS A 4 9.85 -38.00 21.09
C LYS A 4 10.29 -36.81 20.23
N LEU A 5 10.08 -35.58 20.71
CA LEU A 5 10.53 -34.38 20.01
C LEU A 5 12.06 -34.28 19.96
N ARG A 6 12.75 -34.68 21.03
CA ARG A 6 14.21 -34.79 21.04
C ARG A 6 14.70 -35.79 19.99
N HIS A 7 14.09 -36.96 19.91
CA HIS A 7 14.44 -37.96 18.89
C HIS A 7 14.22 -37.44 17.46
N LEU A 8 13.09 -36.77 17.20
CA LEU A 8 12.82 -36.15 15.90
C LEU A 8 13.82 -35.02 15.55
N LYS A 9 14.41 -34.37 16.56
CA LYS A 9 15.47 -33.37 16.40
C LYS A 9 16.87 -33.99 16.23
N GLY A 10 16.98 -35.31 16.33
CA GLY A 10 18.25 -36.01 16.29
C GLY A 10 19.01 -36.06 17.63
N GLU A 11 18.31 -35.87 18.74
CA GLU A 11 18.86 -36.00 20.10
C GLU A 11 18.55 -37.40 20.68
N ASP A 12 19.38 -37.90 21.60
CA ASP A 12 19.24 -39.21 22.29
C ASP A 12 19.12 -40.47 21.39
N ILE A 13 19.54 -40.36 20.12
CA ILE A 13 19.32 -41.39 19.09
C ILE A 13 20.06 -42.71 19.40
N THR A 14 21.22 -42.64 20.04
CA THR A 14 22.07 -43.82 20.33
C THR A 14 21.41 -44.84 21.27
N SER A 15 20.36 -44.43 21.97
CA SER A 15 19.57 -45.29 22.87
C SER A 15 18.47 -46.09 22.17
N LEU A 16 18.20 -45.79 20.88
CA LEU A 16 17.07 -46.34 20.14
C LEU A 16 17.45 -47.59 19.35
N HIS A 17 16.49 -48.49 19.21
CA HIS A 17 16.63 -49.68 18.37
C HIS A 17 16.44 -49.33 16.89
N TYR A 18 17.05 -50.09 15.97
CA TYR A 18 17.03 -49.77 14.53
C TYR A 18 15.62 -49.61 13.93
N LYS A 19 14.62 -50.33 14.45
CA LYS A 19 13.21 -50.20 14.03
C LYS A 19 12.61 -48.84 14.39
N GLU A 20 12.99 -48.29 15.53
CA GLU A 20 12.54 -46.97 15.98
C GLU A 20 13.21 -45.88 15.14
N LEU A 21 14.48 -46.08 14.77
CA LEU A 21 15.20 -45.18 13.85
C LEU A 21 14.55 -45.12 12.47
N MET A 22 14.22 -46.29 11.91
CA MET A 22 13.54 -46.39 10.61
C MET A 22 12.18 -45.67 10.62
N ALA A 23 11.41 -45.83 11.70
CA ALA A 23 10.13 -45.13 11.85
C ALA A 23 10.30 -43.60 11.97
N ILE A 24 11.37 -43.13 12.62
CA ILE A 24 11.70 -41.70 12.71
C ILE A 24 12.10 -41.15 11.34
N GLU A 25 12.95 -41.87 10.61
CA GLU A 25 13.38 -41.51 9.27
C GLU A 25 12.19 -41.35 8.32
N GLU A 26 11.32 -42.36 8.25
CA GLU A 26 10.11 -42.32 7.42
C GLU A 26 9.18 -41.17 7.81
N ALA A 27 8.98 -40.93 9.11
CA ALA A 27 8.16 -39.82 9.59
C ALA A 27 8.75 -38.44 9.23
N LEU A 28 10.07 -38.28 9.32
CA LEU A 28 10.76 -37.04 8.98
C LEU A 28 10.78 -36.80 7.47
N GLU A 29 11.01 -37.84 6.66
CA GLU A 29 10.99 -37.75 5.20
C GLU A 29 9.61 -37.33 4.70
N ASN A 30 8.56 -38.02 5.16
CA ASN A 30 7.17 -37.69 4.82
C ASN A 30 6.77 -36.30 5.33
N GLY A 31 7.16 -35.95 6.56
CA GLY A 31 6.90 -34.63 7.13
C GLY A 31 7.58 -33.51 6.34
N LEU A 32 8.84 -33.71 5.94
CA LEU A 32 9.61 -32.74 5.15
C LEU A 32 9.02 -32.57 3.74
N ALA A 33 8.65 -33.68 3.08
CA ALA A 33 7.96 -33.64 1.79
C ALA A 33 6.66 -32.83 1.91
N GLY A 34 5.81 -33.15 2.89
CA GLY A 34 4.55 -32.43 3.10
C GLY A 34 4.71 -30.94 3.42
N VAL A 35 5.76 -30.56 4.17
CA VAL A 35 6.09 -29.15 4.42
C VAL A 35 6.50 -28.44 3.13
N ARG A 36 7.37 -29.06 2.32
CA ARG A 36 7.81 -28.51 1.02
C ARG A 36 6.64 -28.33 0.06
N ASP A 37 5.75 -29.32 -0.02
CA ASP A 37 4.57 -29.25 -0.88
C ASP A 37 3.66 -28.08 -0.48
N LYS A 38 3.40 -27.91 0.82
CA LYS A 38 2.62 -26.76 1.33
C LYS A 38 3.29 -25.42 1.07
N GLN A 39 4.61 -25.33 1.25
CA GLN A 39 5.35 -24.11 0.93
C GLN A 39 5.24 -23.76 -0.56
N MET A 40 5.36 -24.77 -1.42
CA MET A 40 5.23 -24.61 -2.87
C MET A 40 3.81 -24.21 -3.28
N GLU A 41 2.78 -24.79 -2.66
CA GLU A 41 1.37 -24.44 -2.86
C GLU A 41 1.10 -22.98 -2.51
N ILE A 42 1.54 -22.53 -1.32
CA ILE A 42 1.39 -21.13 -0.88
C ILE A 42 2.11 -20.18 -1.84
N TYR A 43 3.34 -20.52 -2.24
CA TYR A 43 4.10 -19.72 -3.20
C TYR A 43 3.36 -19.61 -4.54
N ASN A 44 2.88 -20.74 -5.07
CA ASN A 44 2.14 -20.77 -6.33
C ASN A 44 0.85 -19.97 -6.28
N MET A 45 0.10 -20.05 -5.18
CA MET A 45 -1.11 -19.26 -4.96
C MET A 45 -0.78 -17.77 -4.93
N LYS A 46 0.24 -17.36 -4.17
CA LYS A 46 0.67 -15.96 -4.12
C LYS A 46 1.10 -15.45 -5.49
N ARG A 47 1.87 -16.25 -6.24
CA ARG A 47 2.29 -15.91 -7.60
C ARG A 47 1.10 -15.72 -8.54
N LYS A 48 0.13 -16.64 -8.52
CA LYS A 48 -1.09 -16.52 -9.34
C LYS A 48 -1.89 -15.27 -8.99
N ASN A 49 -2.07 -15.00 -7.70
CA ASN A 49 -2.80 -13.80 -7.24
C ASN A 49 -2.10 -12.51 -7.69
N LEU A 50 -0.76 -12.47 -7.67
CA LEU A 50 0.00 -11.32 -8.16
C LEU A 50 -0.19 -11.13 -9.67
N ILE A 51 -0.14 -12.20 -10.46
CA ILE A 51 -0.36 -12.12 -11.92
C ILE A 51 -1.76 -11.58 -12.22
N VAL A 52 -2.79 -12.14 -11.58
CA VAL A 52 -4.18 -11.69 -11.78
C VAL A 52 -4.37 -10.24 -11.34
N GLN A 53 -3.73 -9.82 -10.24
CA GLN A 53 -3.79 -8.44 -9.80
C GLN A 53 -3.13 -7.48 -10.80
N ASP A 54 -2.00 -7.88 -11.39
CA ASP A 54 -1.30 -7.10 -12.42
C ASP A 54 -2.19 -6.93 -13.65
N GLU A 55 -2.79 -8.02 -14.15
CA GLU A 55 -3.73 -8.01 -15.28
C GLU A 55 -4.93 -7.09 -15.02
N MET A 56 -5.53 -7.15 -13.82
CA MET A 56 -6.64 -6.27 -13.44
C MET A 56 -6.24 -4.79 -13.39
N LEU A 57 -5.04 -4.48 -12.89
CA LEU A 57 -4.54 -3.12 -12.82
C LEU A 57 -4.21 -2.56 -14.20
N GLU A 58 -3.66 -3.39 -15.10
CA GLU A 58 -3.44 -3.03 -16.49
C GLU A 58 -4.77 -2.72 -17.20
N GLU A 59 -5.78 -3.57 -17.04
CA GLU A 59 -7.12 -3.35 -17.62
C GLU A 59 -7.78 -2.06 -17.09
N GLU A 60 -7.73 -1.82 -15.78
CA GLU A 60 -8.26 -0.60 -15.18
C GLU A 60 -7.52 0.65 -15.68
N ASN A 61 -6.19 0.58 -15.82
CA ASN A 61 -5.39 1.69 -16.33
C ASN A 61 -5.71 1.99 -17.80
N GLU A 62 -5.87 0.98 -18.65
CA GLU A 62 -6.29 1.18 -20.04
C GLU A 62 -7.69 1.78 -20.13
N HIS A 63 -8.64 1.33 -19.30
CA HIS A 63 -9.96 1.91 -19.23
C HIS A 63 -9.93 3.38 -18.77
N LEU A 64 -9.14 3.71 -17.75
CA LEU A 64 -8.94 5.10 -17.28
C LEU A 64 -8.31 5.98 -18.37
N LYS A 65 -7.31 5.47 -19.12
CA LYS A 65 -6.71 6.17 -20.26
C LYS A 65 -7.74 6.45 -21.35
N TYR A 66 -8.58 5.47 -21.67
CA TYR A 66 -9.64 5.65 -22.66
C TYR A 66 -10.64 6.74 -22.23
N MET A 67 -11.10 6.71 -20.98
CA MET A 67 -11.97 7.77 -20.45
C MET A 67 -11.30 9.15 -20.47
N LEU A 68 -10.01 9.24 -20.14
CA LEU A 68 -9.25 10.49 -20.21
C LEU A 68 -9.16 11.01 -21.64
N GLN A 69 -8.91 10.14 -22.61
CA GLN A 69 -8.88 10.49 -24.03
C GLN A 69 -10.24 10.99 -24.51
N GLU A 70 -11.33 10.30 -24.18
CA GLU A 70 -12.70 10.74 -24.49
C GLU A 70 -13.02 12.11 -23.88
N MET A 71 -12.68 12.35 -22.61
CA MET A 71 -12.87 13.67 -21.98
C MET A 71 -12.02 14.78 -22.63
N THR A 72 -10.82 14.44 -23.08
CA THR A 72 -9.91 15.36 -23.79
C THR A 72 -10.44 15.72 -25.18
N LEU A 73 -10.96 14.73 -25.91
CA LEU A 73 -11.54 14.92 -27.24
C LEU A 73 -12.91 15.62 -27.20
N ASN A 74 -13.72 15.35 -26.16
CA ASN A 74 -15.03 15.97 -25.95
C ASN A 74 -14.96 17.41 -25.38
N GLY A 75 -13.77 18.03 -25.34
CA GLY A 75 -13.59 19.47 -25.14
C GLY A 75 -13.58 19.97 -23.70
N ASN A 76 -13.79 19.12 -22.70
CA ASN A 76 -13.86 19.52 -21.28
C ASN A 76 -12.48 19.85 -20.66
N VAL A 77 -11.36 19.51 -21.31
CA VAL A 77 -10.01 19.77 -20.78
C VAL A 77 -9.63 21.25 -20.83
N ARG A 78 -10.24 22.06 -21.73
CA ARG A 78 -10.04 23.51 -21.74
C ARG A 78 -10.57 24.21 -20.48
N ASP A 79 -11.58 23.63 -19.82
CA ASP A 79 -12.12 24.15 -18.55
C ASP A 79 -11.41 23.57 -17.31
N MET A 80 -10.77 22.40 -17.42
CA MET A 80 -10.04 21.78 -16.31
C MET A 80 -8.65 22.43 -16.08
N GLU A 81 -7.97 22.87 -17.15
CA GLU A 81 -6.71 23.63 -17.06
C GLU A 81 -6.94 25.06 -16.53
N ASN A 82 -8.11 25.65 -16.81
CA ASN A 82 -8.49 26.98 -16.30
C ASN A 82 -8.97 26.97 -14.84
N GLY A 83 -9.45 25.84 -14.31
CA GLY A 83 -10.01 25.74 -12.95
C GLY A 83 -8.99 25.86 -11.81
N TYR A 84 -7.71 25.56 -12.07
CA TYR A 84 -6.63 25.67 -11.08
C TYR A 84 -6.00 27.07 -11.02
N HIS A 85 -6.22 27.92 -12.02
CA HIS A 85 -5.68 29.29 -12.06
C HIS A 85 -6.67 30.37 -11.66
N GLN A 86 -7.95 30.04 -11.46
CA GLN A 86 -8.96 31.03 -11.08
C GLN A 86 -9.16 31.17 -9.56
N ARG A 87 -8.74 30.18 -8.75
CA ARG A 87 -8.94 30.20 -7.29
C ARG A 87 -8.05 31.17 -6.52
N GLU A 88 -6.97 31.69 -7.12
CA GLU A 88 -6.08 32.64 -6.43
C GLU A 88 -6.51 34.10 -6.53
N ARG A 89 -7.48 34.47 -7.38
CA ARG A 89 -7.85 35.88 -7.59
C ARG A 89 -9.01 36.41 -6.75
N ASP A 90 -9.82 35.55 -6.12
CA ASP A 90 -11.07 36.00 -5.46
C ASP A 90 -11.15 35.73 -3.95
N PHE A 91 -10.08 35.24 -3.30
CA PHE A 91 -10.03 35.24 -1.83
C PHE A 91 -9.56 36.61 -1.31
N GLN A 92 -10.45 37.60 -1.35
CA GLN A 92 -10.40 38.65 -0.33
C GLN A 92 -10.90 38.01 0.99
N PRO A 93 -10.06 37.81 2.01
CA PRO A 93 -10.58 37.56 3.34
C PRO A 93 -11.29 38.84 3.77
N GLN A 94 -12.62 38.82 3.70
CA GLN A 94 -13.48 39.85 4.28
C GLN A 94 -13.27 39.82 5.80
N MET A 95 -12.25 40.53 6.27
CA MET A 95 -11.98 40.71 7.70
C MET A 95 -13.13 41.53 8.29
N PRO A 96 -13.98 40.97 9.17
CA PRO A 96 -14.99 41.75 9.84
C PRO A 96 -14.29 42.53 10.97
N PHE A 97 -14.39 43.85 10.90
CA PHE A 97 -13.92 44.84 11.89
C PHE A 97 -12.43 45.21 11.88
N ALA A 98 -12.02 46.01 10.89
CA ALA A 98 -10.94 46.97 11.08
C ALA A 98 -11.57 48.34 11.42
N PHE A 99 -11.30 48.84 12.63
CA PHE A 99 -11.64 50.21 13.03
C PHE A 99 -11.09 51.18 11.98
N ARG A 100 -11.99 51.81 11.23
CA ARG A 100 -11.63 52.82 10.23
C ARG A 100 -11.19 54.09 10.95
N VAL A 101 -9.90 54.34 10.99
CA VAL A 101 -9.39 55.71 11.10
C VAL A 101 -9.01 56.13 9.69
N GLN A 102 -9.78 57.05 9.11
CA GLN A 102 -9.52 57.55 7.75
C GLN A 102 -8.22 58.37 7.75
N PRO A 103 -7.37 58.28 6.71
CA PRO A 103 -6.02 58.87 6.72
C PRO A 103 -5.97 60.39 6.54
N ASN A 104 -7.11 61.10 6.56
CA ASN A 104 -7.15 62.52 6.23
C ASN A 104 -7.82 63.33 7.34
N GLN A 105 -7.12 63.55 8.45
CA GLN A 105 -7.30 64.78 9.21
C GLN A 105 -5.93 65.45 9.41
N PRO A 106 -5.71 66.63 8.80
CA PRO A 106 -4.49 67.38 8.95
C PRO A 106 -4.58 68.14 10.27
N ASN A 107 -3.70 67.82 11.20
CA ASN A 107 -3.21 68.80 12.17
C ASN A 107 -1.82 68.35 12.60
N LEU A 108 -0.82 68.86 11.85
CA LEU A 108 0.46 69.20 12.45
C LEU A 108 0.17 70.15 13.62
N GLN A 109 0.75 69.89 14.78
CA GLN A 109 1.65 70.87 15.40
C GLN A 109 2.42 70.24 16.56
N GLU A 110 3.72 70.54 16.51
CA GLU A 110 4.81 70.20 17.41
C GLU A 110 4.51 70.45 18.89
N ARG A 111 5.17 69.71 19.77
CA ARG A 111 6.35 70.21 20.51
C ARG A 111 6.88 69.17 21.51
N LEU A 112 8.21 69.04 21.48
CA LEU A 112 9.21 68.70 22.52
C LEU A 112 8.71 68.02 23.80
#